data_AF-A0A952KID1-F1
#
_entry.id   AF-A0A952KID1-F1
#
_cell.length_a   1.000
_cell.length_b   1.000
_cell.length_c   1.000
_cell.angle_alpha   90.00
_cell.angle_beta   90.00
_cell.angle_gamma   90.00
#
_symmetry.space_group_name_H-M   'P 1'
#
loop_
_entity.id
_entity.type
_entity.pdbx_description
1 polymer ?
#
loop_
_entity_poly.entity_id
_entity_poly.type
_entity_poly.pdbx_seq_one_letter_code
_entity_poly.pdbx_strand_id
1 'polypeptide(L)' 'LSSRGDMILCSWHGALFRIKDGYCVGGPCAGDRLTKWPVKVKGQDIVTA' A
#
# COMPACT_ATOMS: atom_id res chain seq x y z
N LEU A 1 -1.31 1.64 9.03
CA LEU A 1 -2.12 0.59 8.39
C LEU A 1 -3.55 0.68 8.93
N SER A 2 -4.56 0.21 8.21
CA SER A 2 -5.91 0.05 8.74
C SER A 2 -5.92 -0.91 9.94
N SER A 3 -6.99 -0.91 10.74
CA SER A 3 -7.19 -1.87 11.84
C SER A 3 -7.21 -3.34 11.39
N ARG A 4 -7.47 -3.60 10.10
CA ARG A 4 -7.39 -4.93 9.48
C ARG A 4 -6.04 -5.25 8.84
N GLY A 5 -5.12 -4.29 8.76
CA GLY A 5 -3.81 -4.47 8.13
C GLY A 5 -3.84 -4.62 6.60
N ASP A 6 -4.97 -4.36 5.95
CA ASP A 6 -5.19 -4.54 4.50
C ASP A 6 -5.00 -3.24 3.68
N MET A 7 -4.82 -2.11 4.35
CA MET A 7 -4.68 -0.79 3.73
C MET A 7 -3.53 0.02 4.32
N ILE A 8 -2.92 0.84 3.46
CA ILE A 8 -1.91 1.83 3.79
C ILE A 8 -2.61 3.17 4.02
N LEU A 9 -2.30 3.83 5.14
CA LEU A 9 -2.77 5.18 5.45
C LEU A 9 -1.63 6.16 5.16
N CYS A 10 -1.88 7.17 4.32
CA CYS A 10 -0.99 8.30 4.17
C CYS A 10 -1.03 9.15 5.46
N SER A 11 0.10 9.26 6.15
CA SER A 11 0.21 10.00 7.41
C SER A 11 0.05 11.51 7.27
N TRP A 12 0.15 12.06 6.05
CA TRP A 12 0.00 13.50 5.83
C TRP A 12 -1.48 13.89 5.67
N HIS A 13 -2.13 13.39 4.62
CA HIS A 13 -3.46 13.86 4.22
C HIS A 13 -4.56 12.79 4.38
N GLY A 14 -4.25 11.66 5.02
CA GLY A 14 -5.23 10.64 5.36
C GLY A 14 -5.76 9.79 4.21
N ALA A 15 -5.12 9.82 3.03
CA ALA A 15 -5.50 8.95 1.92
C ALA A 15 -5.32 7.46 2.27
N LEU A 16 -6.26 6.63 1.82
CA LEU A 16 -6.29 5.18 2.11
C LEU A 16 -6.09 4.38 0.82
N PHE A 17 -5.05 3.53 0.81
CA PHE A 17 -4.68 2.73 -0.36
C PHE A 17 -4.77 1.24 -0.05
N ARG A 18 -5.33 0.45 -0.96
CA ARG A 18 -5.32 -1.02 -0.85
C ARG A 18 -3.92 -1.58 -1.10
N ILE A 19 -3.44 -2.48 -0.25
CA ILE A 19 -2.14 -3.13 -0.43
C ILE A 19 -2.09 -3.95 -1.73
N LYS A 20 -3.21 -4.59 -2.11
CA LYS A 20 -3.28 -5.52 -3.26
C LYS A 20 -2.89 -4.88 -4.60
N ASP A 21 -3.32 -3.66 -4.85
CA ASP A 21 -3.23 -3.02 -6.16
C ASP A 21 -2.85 -1.53 -6.13
N GLY A 22 -2.57 -0.99 -4.94
CA GLY A 22 -2.17 0.39 -4.75
C GLY A 22 -3.28 1.40 -4.94
N TYR A 23 -4.52 1.00 -5.19
CA TYR A 23 -5.62 1.93 -5.49
C TYR A 23 -6.07 2.71 -4.26
N CYS A 24 -6.19 4.02 -4.42
CA CYS A 24 -6.71 4.92 -3.40
C CYS A 24 -8.24 4.85 -3.34
N VAL A 25 -8.77 4.36 -2.22
CA VAL A 25 -10.22 4.20 -1.98
C VAL A 25 -10.83 5.40 -1.24
N GLY A 26 -10.02 6.36 -0.80
CA GLY A 26 -10.53 7.56 -0.12
C GLY A 26 -9.44 8.57 0.25
N GLY A 27 -9.86 9.81 0.49
CA GLY A 27 -9.00 10.95 0.78
C GLY A 27 -8.59 11.73 -0.48
N PRO A 28 -7.69 12.72 -0.35
CA PRO A 28 -7.38 13.66 -1.42
C PRO A 28 -6.79 13.06 -2.70
N CYS A 29 -6.31 11.81 -2.67
CA CYS A 29 -5.74 11.10 -3.81
C CYS A 29 -6.72 10.08 -4.44
N ALA A 30 -8.02 10.13 -4.11
CA ALA A 30 -8.99 9.11 -4.55
C ALA A 30 -8.98 8.92 -6.07
N GLY A 31 -8.94 7.66 -6.51
CA GLY A 31 -8.84 7.30 -7.93
C GLY A 31 -7.41 7.06 -8.43
N ASP A 32 -6.39 7.57 -7.73
CA ASP A 32 -4.98 7.36 -8.08
C ASP A 32 -4.43 6.01 -7.55
N ARG A 33 -3.19 5.68 -7.92
CA ARG A 33 -2.50 4.43 -7.57
C ARG A 33 -1.07 4.63 -7.10
N LEU A 34 -0.70 3.93 -6.03
CA LEU A 34 0.72 3.72 -5.69
C LEU A 34 1.39 2.81 -6.72
N THR A 35 2.67 3.09 -7.01
CA THR A 35 3.52 2.21 -7.80
C THR A 35 3.74 0.89 -7.07
N LYS A 36 3.54 -0.24 -7.77
CA LYS A 36 3.83 -1.56 -7.19
C LYS A 36 5.33 -1.72 -6.95
N TRP A 37 5.70 -2.13 -5.73
CA TRP A 37 7.07 -2.47 -5.39
C TRP A 37 7.28 -4.00 -5.47
N PRO A 38 8.27 -4.50 -6.24
CA PRO A 38 8.54 -5.93 -6.31
C PRO A 38 9.05 -6.46 -4.98
N VAL A 39 8.39 -7.48 -4.43
CA VAL A 39 8.76 -8.17 -3.18
C VAL A 39 8.72 -9.68 -3.41
N LYS A 40 9.73 -10.40 -2.93
CA LYS A 40 9.82 -11.87 -2.99
C LYS A 40 10.33 -12.43 -1.66
N VAL A 41 9.99 -13.68 -1.37
CA VAL A 41 10.61 -14.47 -0.29
C VAL A 41 11.77 -15.28 -0.89
N LYS A 42 12.96 -15.20 -0.29
CA LYS A 42 14.12 -16.01 -0.66
C LYS A 42 14.68 -16.68 0.60
N GLY A 43 14.35 -17.96 0.81
CA GLY A 43 14.68 -18.64 2.06
C GLY A 43 13.88 -18.05 3.22
N GLN A 44 14.58 -17.55 4.25
CA GLN A 44 13.97 -16.83 5.38
C GLN A 44 13.94 -15.31 5.19
N ASP A 45 14.51 -14.81 4.09
CA ASP A 45 14.63 -13.39 3.83
C ASP A 45 13.48 -12.88 2.94
N ILE A 46 13.08 -11.64 3.18
CA ILE A 46 12.25 -10.85 2.27
C ILE A 46 13.19 -9.99 1.43
N VAL A 47 13.16 -10.17 0.10
CA VAL A 47 13.98 -9.41 -0.85
C VAL A 47 13.10 -8.49 -1.70
N THR A 48 13.61 -7.31 -2.03
CA THR A 48 12.93 -6.35 -2.91
C THR A 48 13.88 -5.82 -3.98
N ALA A 49 13.34 -5.08 -4.95
CA ALA A 49 14.12 -4.41 -6.00
C ALA A 49 15.19 -3.46 -5.42
#